data_AF-A0A945VHN3-F1
#
_entry.id   AF-A0A945VHN3-F1
#
_cell.length_a   1.000
_cell.length_b   1.000
_cell.length_c   1.000
_cell.angle_alpha   90.00
_cell.angle_beta   90.00
_cell.angle_gamma   90.00
#
_symmetry.space_group_name_H-M   'P 1'
#
loop_
_entity.id
_entity.type
_entity.pdbx_description
1 polymer ?
#
loop_
_entity_poly.entity_id
_entity_poly.type
_entity_poly.pdbx_seq_one_letter_code
_entity_poly.pdbx_strand_id
1 'polypeptide(L)'
;MKVLSRLQNSVKVNGTSFVLLIDPDKKNNDKIEKLVEHANINDVDAIFVGGSLMMDSLYHERIARIKSISNIPLILFPGGINQINRHFDAMLFMSLISGRNPHYLIGEQVLAAPIVKDLGIETISTGYILIDGGSSTTVEFISGTKPLPTSRIDLIISHVLAAQF
;
A
#
# COMPACT_ATOMS: atom_id res chain seq x y z
N MET A 1 1.99 15.51 13.04
CA MET A 1 2.98 15.51 11.93
C MET A 1 2.43 14.59 10.85
N LYS A 2 2.52 14.97 9.57
CA LYS A 2 2.13 14.11 8.45
C LYS A 2 2.98 12.83 8.41
N VAL A 3 2.39 11.69 8.06
CA VAL A 3 3.04 10.38 7.98
C VAL A 3 4.17 10.39 6.96
N LEU A 4 3.97 11.01 5.78
CA LEU A 4 5.03 11.11 4.77
C LEU A 4 6.26 11.87 5.30
N SER A 5 6.03 12.96 6.04
CA SER A 5 7.13 13.75 6.63
C SER A 5 7.91 12.94 7.67
N ARG A 6 7.23 12.07 8.43
CA ARG A 6 7.89 11.14 9.37
C ARG A 6 8.79 10.16 8.63
N LEU A 7 8.30 9.53 7.55
CA LEU A 7 9.10 8.61 6.72
C LEU A 7 10.31 9.32 6.10
N GLN A 8 10.11 10.49 5.51
CA GLN A 8 11.19 11.31 4.96
C GLN A 8 12.24 11.69 6.01
N ASN A 9 11.81 11.96 7.25
CA ASN A 9 12.72 12.26 8.34
C ASN A 9 13.51 11.02 8.78
N SER A 10 12.88 9.84 8.83
CA SER A 10 13.57 8.58 9.12
C SER A 10 14.66 8.31 8.09
N VAL A 11 14.37 8.46 6.78
CA VAL A 11 15.40 8.35 5.73
C VAL A 11 16.53 9.36 5.93
N LYS A 12 16.23 10.62 6.30
CA LYS A 12 17.27 11.64 6.52
C LYS A 12 18.17 11.34 7.72
N VAL A 13 17.62 10.80 8.81
CA VAL A 13 18.35 10.56 10.06
C VAL A 13 19.03 9.20 10.07
N ASN A 14 18.32 8.17 9.59
CA ASN A 14 18.74 6.75 9.67
C ASN A 14 19.28 6.21 8.34
N GLY A 15 19.17 6.97 7.24
CA GLY A 15 19.57 6.56 5.89
C GLY A 15 18.54 5.68 5.16
N THR A 16 17.53 5.16 5.86
CA THR A 16 16.48 4.30 5.31
C THR A 16 15.21 4.40 6.14
N SER A 17 14.11 3.81 5.64
CA SER A 17 12.92 3.52 6.44
C SER A 17 12.52 2.07 6.27
N PHE A 18 12.14 1.43 7.37
CA PHE A 18 11.62 0.07 7.38
C PHE A 18 10.11 0.07 7.51
N VAL A 19 9.42 -0.49 6.52
CA VAL A 19 7.96 -0.58 6.46
C VAL A 19 7.53 -2.04 6.44
N LEU A 20 6.72 -2.44 7.40
CA LEU A 20 6.16 -3.79 7.48
C LEU A 20 4.83 -3.85 6.71
N LEU A 21 4.68 -4.78 5.76
CA LEU A 21 3.40 -5.05 5.11
C LEU A 21 2.67 -6.19 5.83
N ILE A 22 1.42 -5.93 6.23
CA ILE A 22 0.51 -6.91 6.83
C ILE A 22 -0.71 -7.08 5.91
N ASP A 23 -0.97 -8.32 5.49
CA ASP A 23 -2.17 -8.68 4.74
C ASP A 23 -3.31 -9.04 5.73
N PRO A 24 -4.39 -8.24 5.84
CA PRO A 24 -5.48 -8.43 6.80
C PRO A 24 -6.48 -9.52 6.35
N ASP A 25 -6.03 -10.53 5.63
CA ASP A 25 -6.82 -11.68 5.20
C ASP A 25 -6.90 -12.77 6.29
N LYS A 26 -7.95 -13.61 6.21
CA LYS A 26 -8.26 -14.67 7.18
C LYS A 26 -7.09 -15.61 7.47
N LYS A 27 -6.28 -15.91 6.45
CA LYS A 27 -5.10 -16.78 6.55
C LYS A 27 -4.05 -16.28 7.56
N ASN A 28 -4.11 -15.02 7.96
CA ASN A 28 -3.15 -14.39 8.86
C ASN A 28 -3.69 -14.12 10.28
N ASN A 29 -4.93 -14.53 10.59
CA ASN A 29 -5.55 -14.30 11.91
C ASN A 29 -4.61 -14.57 13.09
N ASP A 30 -3.95 -15.74 13.09
CA ASP A 30 -3.13 -16.20 14.22
C ASP A 30 -1.77 -15.50 14.33
N LYS A 31 -1.43 -14.64 13.36
CA LYS A 31 -0.10 -14.00 13.25
C LYS A 31 -0.15 -12.48 13.39
N ILE A 32 -1.30 -11.86 13.11
CA ILE A 32 -1.43 -10.40 13.05
C ILE A 32 -0.97 -9.73 14.36
N GLU A 33 -1.45 -10.19 15.52
CA GLU A 33 -1.11 -9.54 16.79
C GLU A 33 0.39 -9.61 17.06
N LYS A 34 0.98 -10.81 16.91
CA LYS A 34 2.40 -11.03 17.10
C LYS A 34 3.26 -10.20 16.15
N LEU A 35 2.83 -10.02 14.89
CA LEU A 35 3.53 -9.17 13.92
C LEU A 35 3.52 -7.70 14.36
N VAL A 36 2.38 -7.19 14.85
CA VAL A 36 2.28 -5.80 15.31
C VAL A 36 3.08 -5.59 16.60
N GLU A 37 3.04 -6.53 17.54
CA GLU A 37 3.87 -6.49 18.75
C GLU A 37 5.35 -6.44 18.41
N HIS A 38 5.82 -7.29 17.50
CA HIS A 38 7.20 -7.23 17.03
C HIS A 38 7.51 -5.92 16.32
N ALA A 39 6.60 -5.40 15.48
CA ALA A 39 6.81 -4.11 14.83
C ALA A 39 7.00 -2.98 15.85
N ASN A 40 6.14 -2.92 16.87
CA ASN A 40 6.17 -1.89 17.91
C ASN A 40 7.50 -1.83 18.69
N ILE A 41 8.29 -2.91 18.72
CA ILE A 41 9.55 -3.00 19.46
C ILE A 41 10.80 -3.09 18.57
N ASN A 42 10.68 -3.11 17.24
CA ASN A 42 11.81 -3.32 16.30
C ASN A 42 12.00 -2.17 15.29
N ASP A 43 11.94 -0.91 15.73
CA ASP A 43 12.24 0.28 14.90
C ASP A 43 11.53 0.32 13.51
N VAL A 44 10.32 -0.23 13.44
CA VAL A 44 9.47 -0.15 12.24
C VAL A 44 8.91 1.27 12.13
N ASP A 45 9.11 1.91 10.97
CA ASP A 45 8.71 3.30 10.76
C ASP A 45 7.21 3.47 10.44
N ALA A 46 6.65 2.49 9.72
CA ALA A 46 5.24 2.41 9.34
C ALA A 46 4.79 0.96 9.11
N ILE A 47 3.48 0.74 9.22
CA ILE A 47 2.84 -0.52 8.85
C ILE A 47 1.98 -0.27 7.62
N PHE A 48 2.32 -0.90 6.50
CA PHE A 48 1.40 -1.03 5.38
C PHE A 48 0.38 -2.11 5.71
N VAL A 49 -0.90 -1.84 5.46
CA VAL A 49 -1.94 -2.86 5.56
C VAL A 49 -2.69 -2.95 4.25
N GLY A 50 -2.75 -4.14 3.68
CA GLY A 50 -3.37 -4.33 2.38
C GLY A 50 -3.08 -5.68 1.76
N GLY A 51 -3.78 -5.94 0.66
CA GLY A 51 -3.68 -7.18 -0.10
C GLY A 51 -4.60 -7.10 -1.32
N SER A 52 -4.27 -7.85 -2.36
CA SER A 52 -5.02 -7.78 -3.62
C SER A 52 -6.40 -8.46 -3.56
N LEU A 53 -6.63 -9.35 -2.59
CA LEU A 53 -7.88 -10.10 -2.46
C LEU A 53 -8.20 -10.34 -0.98
N MET A 54 -9.38 -9.91 -0.54
CA MET A 54 -9.90 -10.18 0.80
C MET A 54 -10.92 -11.32 0.71
N MET A 55 -10.75 -12.37 1.52
CA MET A 55 -11.58 -13.58 1.42
C MET A 55 -12.81 -13.57 2.35
N ASP A 56 -12.92 -12.60 3.24
CA ASP A 56 -14.09 -12.40 4.11
C ASP A 56 -14.32 -10.92 4.42
N SER A 57 -15.41 -10.61 5.12
CA SER A 57 -15.76 -9.24 5.55
C SER A 57 -15.05 -8.80 6.83
N LEU A 58 -14.36 -9.71 7.53
CA LEU A 58 -13.71 -9.45 8.82
C LEU A 58 -12.40 -8.68 8.69
N TYR A 59 -11.93 -8.41 7.46
CA TYR A 59 -10.72 -7.61 7.25
C TYR A 59 -10.83 -6.20 7.87
N HIS A 60 -12.02 -5.60 7.92
CA HIS A 60 -12.23 -4.32 8.61
C HIS A 60 -11.98 -4.43 10.12
N GLU A 61 -12.44 -5.50 10.76
CA GLU A 61 -12.20 -5.75 12.18
C GLU A 61 -10.73 -6.00 12.47
N ARG A 62 -10.04 -6.72 11.58
CA ARG A 62 -8.58 -6.91 11.68
C ARG A 62 -7.82 -5.60 11.55
N ILE A 63 -8.19 -4.73 10.61
CA ILE A 63 -7.57 -3.40 10.48
C ILE A 63 -7.80 -2.59 11.75
N ALA A 64 -9.03 -2.57 12.29
CA ALA A 64 -9.33 -1.90 13.55
C ALA A 64 -8.50 -2.47 14.71
N ARG A 65 -8.31 -3.79 14.76
CA ARG A 65 -7.48 -4.47 15.75
C ARG A 65 -6.01 -4.07 15.62
N ILE A 66 -5.43 -4.12 14.42
CA ILE A 66 -4.04 -3.67 14.14
C ILE A 66 -3.87 -2.23 14.63
N LYS A 67 -4.80 -1.33 14.30
CA LYS A 67 -4.76 0.07 14.73
C LYS A 67 -4.79 0.22 16.26
N SER A 68 -5.60 -0.59 16.94
CA SER A 68 -5.75 -0.52 18.40
C SER A 68 -4.50 -0.93 19.18
N ILE A 69 -3.67 -1.82 18.61
CA ILE A 69 -2.47 -2.35 19.27
C ILE A 69 -1.17 -1.77 18.73
N SER A 70 -1.21 -0.99 17.65
CA SER A 70 -0.01 -0.39 17.05
C SER A 70 0.28 1.00 17.61
N ASN A 71 1.54 1.26 17.95
CA ASN A 71 2.06 2.60 18.23
C ASN A 71 2.77 3.23 17.00
N ILE A 72 2.70 2.56 15.85
CA ILE A 72 3.31 2.92 14.56
C ILE A 72 2.19 3.39 13.62
N PRO A 73 2.45 4.36 12.72
CA PRO A 73 1.46 4.78 11.74
C PRO A 73 1.05 3.64 10.80
N LEU A 74 -0.25 3.46 10.63
CA LEU A 74 -0.86 2.54 9.68
C LEU A 74 -1.15 3.26 8.36
N ILE A 75 -0.64 2.72 7.27
CA ILE A 75 -0.82 3.24 5.92
C ILE A 75 -1.57 2.19 5.10
N LEU A 76 -2.67 2.60 4.47
CA LEU A 76 -3.39 1.74 3.53
C LEU A 76 -2.52 1.49 2.29
N PHE A 77 -2.31 0.21 1.98
CA PHE A 77 -1.76 -0.27 0.71
C PHE A 77 -2.91 -0.89 -0.12
N PRO A 78 -3.68 -0.07 -0.86
CA PRO A 78 -4.99 -0.50 -1.33
C PRO A 78 -4.89 -1.50 -2.49
N GLY A 79 -5.62 -2.61 -2.37
CA GLY A 79 -5.97 -3.50 -3.48
C GLY A 79 -7.24 -3.08 -4.24
N GLY A 80 -8.04 -2.20 -3.63
CA GLY A 80 -9.28 -1.66 -4.19
C GLY A 80 -9.96 -0.68 -3.21
N ILE A 81 -10.91 0.11 -3.72
CA ILE A 81 -11.61 1.17 -2.99
C ILE A 81 -12.35 0.70 -1.73
N ASN A 82 -12.84 -0.54 -1.73
CA ASN A 82 -13.56 -1.13 -0.60
C ASN A 82 -12.70 -1.21 0.69
N GLN A 83 -11.37 -1.19 0.55
CA GLN A 83 -10.46 -1.26 1.70
C GLN A 83 -10.35 0.06 2.48
N ILE A 84 -10.79 1.18 1.91
CA ILE A 84 -10.70 2.50 2.54
C ILE A 84 -11.60 2.56 3.79
N ASN A 85 -11.02 2.96 4.92
CA ASN A 85 -11.75 3.19 6.15
C ASN A 85 -10.98 4.13 7.10
N ARG A 86 -11.62 4.52 8.20
CA ARG A 86 -11.12 5.51 9.18
C ARG A 86 -9.96 5.05 10.08
N HIS A 87 -9.55 3.78 10.01
CA HIS A 87 -8.52 3.26 10.91
C HIS A 87 -7.09 3.51 10.41
N PHE A 88 -6.94 4.13 9.24
CA PHE A 88 -5.65 4.48 8.64
C PHE A 88 -5.21 5.90 8.98
N ASP A 89 -3.91 6.08 9.21
CA ASP A 89 -3.30 7.40 9.39
C ASP A 89 -2.99 8.05 8.04
N ALA A 90 -2.68 7.25 7.03
CA ALA A 90 -2.47 7.68 5.65
C ALA A 90 -2.84 6.57 4.65
N MET A 91 -2.86 6.90 3.37
CA MET A 91 -2.98 5.91 2.29
C MET A 91 -1.97 6.16 1.19
N LEU A 92 -1.49 5.09 0.57
CA LEU A 92 -0.85 5.21 -0.75
C LEU A 92 -1.94 5.48 -1.78
N PHE A 93 -1.95 6.68 -2.34
CA PHE A 93 -2.85 7.04 -3.44
C PHE A 93 -2.17 6.63 -4.75
N MET A 94 -2.26 5.33 -5.05
CA MET A 94 -1.44 4.67 -6.05
C MET A 94 -2.01 4.79 -7.46
N SER A 95 -1.18 4.95 -8.48
CA SER A 95 -1.52 4.73 -9.89
C SER A 95 -0.65 3.63 -10.48
N LEU A 96 -1.25 2.56 -11.04
CA LEU A 96 -0.50 1.46 -11.67
C LEU A 96 0.01 1.87 -13.05
N ILE A 97 1.02 2.73 -13.08
CA ILE A 97 1.55 3.38 -14.28
C ILE A 97 2.18 2.41 -15.30
N SER A 98 2.60 1.23 -14.86
CA SER A 98 3.07 0.16 -15.76
C SER A 98 1.93 -0.58 -16.49
N GLY A 99 0.68 -0.41 -16.04
CA GLY A 99 -0.50 -1.05 -16.61
C GLY A 99 -1.07 -0.32 -17.82
N ARG A 100 -1.98 -1.00 -18.53
CA ARG A 100 -2.80 -0.41 -19.60
C ARG A 100 -4.30 -0.51 -19.31
N ASN A 101 -4.65 -0.89 -18.08
CA ASN A 101 -6.02 -0.93 -17.61
C ASN A 101 -6.39 0.44 -16.98
N PRO A 102 -7.29 1.24 -17.61
CA PRO A 102 -7.65 2.56 -17.11
C PRO A 102 -8.29 2.53 -15.72
N HIS A 103 -8.89 1.39 -15.33
CA HIS A 103 -9.47 1.21 -14.00
C HIS A 103 -8.43 1.40 -12.89
N TYR A 104 -7.22 0.85 -13.03
CA TYR A 104 -6.13 0.98 -12.05
C TYR A 104 -5.18 2.15 -12.33
N LEU A 105 -5.25 2.77 -13.51
CA LEU A 105 -4.52 4.00 -13.82
C LEU A 105 -5.15 5.23 -13.18
N ILE A 106 -6.49 5.34 -13.22
CA ILE A 106 -7.23 6.51 -12.71
C ILE A 106 -8.64 6.22 -12.19
N GLY A 107 -9.28 5.11 -12.59
CA GLY A 107 -10.66 4.79 -12.23
C GLY A 107 -10.89 4.65 -10.72
N GLU A 108 -10.13 3.77 -10.05
CA GLU A 108 -10.21 3.56 -8.60
C GLU A 108 -9.94 4.85 -7.81
N GLN A 109 -9.03 5.67 -8.30
CA GLN A 109 -8.61 6.94 -7.69
C GLN A 109 -9.75 7.97 -7.76
N VAL A 110 -10.44 8.06 -8.90
CA VAL A 110 -11.61 8.95 -9.07
C VAL A 110 -12.74 8.53 -8.13
N LEU A 111 -13.00 7.23 -8.01
CA LEU A 111 -14.03 6.71 -7.11
C LEU A 111 -13.66 6.92 -5.64
N ALA A 112 -12.37 6.78 -5.29
CA ALA A 112 -11.87 6.95 -3.93
C ALA A 112 -11.87 8.43 -3.47
N ALA A 113 -11.66 9.39 -4.38
CA ALA A 113 -11.42 10.78 -4.02
C ALA A 113 -12.48 11.43 -3.11
N PRO A 114 -13.81 11.25 -3.32
CA PRO A 114 -14.83 11.77 -2.41
C PRO A 114 -14.74 11.17 -1.00
N ILE A 115 -14.51 9.85 -0.90
CA ILE A 115 -14.37 9.12 0.37
C ILE A 115 -13.12 9.59 1.12
N VAL A 116 -12.01 9.74 0.40
CA VAL A 116 -10.75 10.25 0.94
C VAL A 116 -10.93 11.66 1.51
N LYS A 117 -11.62 12.53 0.78
CA LYS A 117 -11.93 13.89 1.24
C LYS A 117 -12.81 13.90 2.48
N ASP A 118 -13.84 13.05 2.52
CA ASP A 118 -14.76 12.93 3.65
C ASP A 118 -14.05 12.44 4.92
N LEU A 119 -13.20 11.41 4.79
CA LEU A 119 -12.43 10.86 5.91
C LEU A 119 -11.29 11.77 6.37
N GLY A 120 -10.85 12.74 5.55
CA GLY A 120 -9.71 13.59 5.84
C GLY A 120 -8.38 12.83 5.96
N ILE A 121 -8.28 11.65 5.34
CA ILE A 121 -7.09 10.80 5.39
C ILE A 121 -5.93 11.44 4.61
N GLU A 122 -4.71 11.34 5.14
CA GLU A 122 -3.52 11.80 4.41
C GLU A 122 -3.26 10.90 3.19
N THR A 123 -3.20 11.50 2.00
CA THR A 123 -2.82 10.79 0.77
C THR A 123 -1.34 10.96 0.45
N ILE A 124 -0.65 9.84 0.20
CA ILE A 124 0.72 9.79 -0.31
C ILE A 124 0.66 9.45 -1.80
N SER A 125 0.90 10.45 -2.66
CA SER A 125 0.91 10.25 -4.12
C SER A 125 1.98 9.24 -4.51
N THR A 126 1.58 8.15 -5.17
CA THR A 126 2.45 6.99 -5.40
C THR A 126 2.31 6.45 -6.83
N GLY A 127 3.41 6.46 -7.60
CA GLY A 127 3.49 5.68 -8.84
C GLY A 127 3.78 4.21 -8.51
N TYR A 128 2.99 3.28 -9.04
CA TYR A 128 3.14 1.85 -8.81
C TYR A 128 3.52 1.13 -10.11
N ILE A 129 4.66 0.45 -10.07
CA ILE A 129 5.23 -0.29 -11.21
C ILE A 129 5.27 -1.77 -10.86
N LEU A 130 4.70 -2.59 -11.73
CA LEU A 130 4.76 -4.04 -11.62
C LEU A 130 5.98 -4.56 -12.39
N ILE A 131 6.90 -5.21 -11.69
CA ILE A 131 8.13 -5.78 -12.24
C ILE A 131 8.02 -7.31 -12.17
N ASP A 132 8.49 -7.98 -13.23
CA ASP A 132 8.48 -9.44 -13.32
C ASP A 132 9.39 -10.08 -12.25
N GLY A 133 8.76 -10.86 -11.36
CA GLY A 133 9.43 -11.61 -10.29
C GLY A 133 9.65 -13.09 -10.61
N GLY A 134 9.36 -13.54 -11.83
CA GLY A 134 9.51 -14.94 -12.27
C GLY A 134 8.34 -15.86 -11.89
N SER A 135 7.30 -15.34 -11.24
CA SER A 135 6.05 -16.06 -10.97
C SER A 135 4.86 -15.12 -11.09
N SER A 136 3.73 -15.65 -11.56
CA SER A 136 2.51 -14.85 -11.70
C SER A 136 1.96 -14.45 -10.35
N THR A 137 1.59 -13.18 -10.22
CA THR A 137 1.13 -12.59 -8.96
C THR A 137 -0.37 -12.31 -8.99
N THR A 138 -1.00 -12.20 -7.82
CA THR A 138 -2.42 -11.82 -7.72
C THR A 138 -2.69 -10.44 -8.33
N VAL A 139 -1.74 -9.51 -8.18
CA VAL A 139 -1.86 -8.16 -8.76
C VAL A 139 -1.78 -8.18 -10.29
N GLU A 140 -0.94 -9.03 -10.89
CA GLU A 140 -0.93 -9.26 -12.35
C GLU A 140 -2.31 -9.73 -12.84
N PHE A 141 -2.87 -10.76 -12.18
CA PHE A 141 -4.14 -11.35 -12.57
C PHE A 141 -5.32 -10.37 -12.41
N ILE A 142 -5.45 -9.74 -11.24
CA ILE A 142 -6.58 -8.84 -10.95
C ILE A 142 -6.49 -7.55 -11.79
N SER A 143 -5.29 -7.00 -11.98
CA SER A 143 -5.14 -5.75 -12.72
C SER A 143 -5.17 -5.93 -14.24
N GLY A 144 -4.93 -7.14 -14.74
CA GLY A 144 -4.70 -7.39 -16.16
C GLY A 144 -3.41 -6.72 -16.66
N THR A 145 -2.43 -6.51 -15.79
CA THR A 145 -1.17 -5.84 -16.12
C THR A 145 -0.07 -6.87 -16.30
N LYS A 146 0.50 -6.90 -17.51
CA LYS A 146 1.73 -7.66 -17.76
C LYS A 146 2.91 -6.99 -17.03
N PRO A 147 3.64 -7.70 -16.16
CA PRO A 147 4.81 -7.14 -15.49
C PRO A 147 5.89 -6.68 -16.47
N LEU A 148 6.62 -5.62 -16.11
CA LEU A 148 7.79 -5.17 -16.87
C LEU A 148 8.95 -6.16 -16.67
N PRO A 149 9.64 -6.59 -17.73
CA PRO A 149 10.80 -7.47 -17.60
C PRO A 149 11.95 -6.76 -16.86
N THR A 150 12.55 -7.43 -15.88
CA THR A 150 13.73 -6.93 -15.14
C THR A 150 14.95 -6.66 -16.04
N SER A 151 15.05 -7.38 -17.16
CA SER A 151 16.11 -7.19 -18.16
C SER A 151 15.94 -5.93 -19.02
N ARG A 152 14.78 -5.28 -18.99
CA ARG A 152 14.44 -4.11 -19.82
C ARG A 152 14.34 -2.85 -18.99
N ILE A 153 15.49 -2.44 -18.42
CA ILE A 153 15.63 -1.26 -17.57
C ILE A 153 15.17 0.02 -18.28
N ASP A 154 15.38 0.10 -19.61
CA ASP A 154 14.92 1.20 -20.45
C ASP A 154 13.41 1.43 -20.36
N LEU A 155 12.62 0.35 -20.33
CA LEU A 155 11.18 0.41 -20.18
C LEU A 155 10.78 0.86 -18.77
N ILE A 156 11.48 0.39 -17.74
CA ILE A 156 11.20 0.78 -16.35
C ILE A 156 11.46 2.28 -16.15
N ILE A 157 12.63 2.77 -16.60
CA ILE A 157 13.00 4.20 -16.54
C ILE A 157 11.95 5.05 -17.27
N SER A 158 11.50 4.62 -18.45
CA SER A 158 10.49 5.36 -19.22
C SER A 158 9.18 5.55 -18.44
N HIS A 159 8.73 4.53 -17.70
CA HIS A 159 7.54 4.65 -16.85
C HIS A 159 7.78 5.54 -15.63
N VAL A 160 8.95 5.45 -14.99
CA VAL A 160 9.30 6.30 -13.85
C VAL A 160 9.35 7.78 -14.26
N LEU A 161 10.00 8.11 -15.39
CA LEU A 161 10.05 9.48 -15.91
C LEU A 161 8.65 9.99 -16.27
N ALA A 162 7.80 9.15 -16.87
CA ALA A 162 6.42 9.52 -17.18
C ALA A 162 5.59 9.86 -15.93
N ALA A 163 5.90 9.29 -14.77
CA ALA A 163 5.24 9.63 -13.51
C ALA A 163 5.86 10.83 -12.78
N GLN A 164 7.07 11.23 -13.16
CA GLN A 164 7.75 12.40 -12.60
C GLN A 164 7.23 13.71 -13.22
N PHE A 165 6.95 13.70 -14.53
CA PHE A 165 6.45 14.85 -15.28
C PHE A 165 4.96 15.07 -15.08
#